data_AF-A0A970Z0L4-F1
#
_entry.id   AF-A0A970Z0L4-F1
#
_cell.length_a   1.000
_cell.length_b   1.000
_cell.length_c   1.000
_cell.angle_alpha   90.00
_cell.angle_beta   90.00
_cell.angle_gamma   90.00
#
_symmetry.space_group_name_H-M   'P 1'
#
loop_
_entity.id
_entity.type
_entity.pdbx_description
1 polymer ?
#
loop_
_entity_poly.entity_id
_entity_poly.type
_entity_poly.pdbx_seq_one_letter_code
_entity_poly.pdbx_strand_id
1 'polypeptide(L)' 'MKPVFSKIALAITFSPYCRALLAETKRLVSLFNSSVIFIHAGEKTDESEKKLRQIIEESGFDYNTVIKWGTGDPAKVIIS' A
#
# COMPACT_ATOMS: atom_id res chain seq x y z
N MET A 1 0.85 15.93 18.95
CA MET A 1 -0.25 15.02 19.34
C MET A 1 0.07 13.63 18.82
N LYS A 2 -0.06 12.56 19.62
CA LYS A 2 0.20 11.19 19.15
C LYS A 2 -0.99 10.73 18.29
N PRO A 3 -0.78 10.20 17.09
CA PRO A 3 -1.88 9.78 16.23
C PRO A 3 -2.59 8.56 16.84
N VAL A 4 -3.92 8.50 16.71
CA VAL A 4 -4.75 7.37 17.20
C VAL A 4 -4.30 6.06 16.55
N PHE A 5 -4.02 6.12 15.24
CA PHE A 5 -3.34 5.06 14.49
C PHE A 5 -2.03 5.64 13.95
N SER A 6 -0.89 5.07 14.32
CA SER A 6 0.42 5.58 13.87
C SER A 6 0.84 5.06 12.50
N LYS A 7 0.30 3.91 12.08
CA LYS A 7 0.61 3.26 10.81
C LYS A 7 -0.63 2.61 10.23
N ILE A 8 -0.85 2.82 8.95
CA ILE A 8 -1.90 2.19 8.16
C ILE A 8 -1.24 1.24 7.17
N ALA A 9 -1.73 0.00 7.09
CA ALA A 9 -1.28 -0.98 6.12
C ALA A 9 -2.39 -1.21 5.08
N LEU A 10 -2.03 -1.17 3.80
CA LEU A 10 -2.94 -1.56 2.71
C LEU A 10 -2.37 -2.75 1.95
N ALA A 11 -3.14 -3.83 1.91
CA ALA A 11 -2.91 -4.91 0.95
C ALA A 11 -3.31 -4.43 -0.45
N ILE A 12 -2.33 -4.26 -1.33
CA ILE A 12 -2.51 -3.72 -2.67
C ILE A 12 -2.38 -4.82 -3.72
N THR A 13 -3.31 -4.82 -4.67
CA THR A 13 -3.35 -5.75 -5.81
C THR A 13 -3.64 -4.98 -7.09
N PHE A 14 -3.48 -5.63 -8.24
CA PHE A 14 -3.84 -5.06 -9.55
C PHE A 14 -5.34 -5.20 -9.87
N SER A 15 -6.20 -5.16 -8.84
CA SER A 15 -7.65 -5.28 -8.97
C SER A 15 -8.30 -3.96 -9.42
N PRO A 16 -9.54 -3.99 -9.96
CA PRO A 16 -10.27 -2.77 -10.31
C PRO A 16 -10.47 -1.80 -9.12
N TYR A 17 -10.41 -2.31 -7.89
CA TYR A 17 -10.61 -1.51 -6.67
C TYR A 17 -9.34 -0.81 -6.18
N CYS A 18 -8.18 -1.08 -6.79
CA CYS A 18 -6.87 -0.59 -6.33
C CYS A 18 -6.85 0.94 -6.10
N ARG A 19 -7.31 1.72 -7.09
CA ARG A 19 -7.34 3.19 -6.99
C ARG A 19 -8.30 3.70 -5.92
N ALA A 20 -9.46 3.05 -5.77
CA ALA A 20 -10.43 3.41 -4.73
C ALA A 20 -9.86 3.17 -3.31
N LEU A 21 -9.18 2.04 -3.10
CA LEU A 21 -8.54 1.72 -1.82
C LEU A 21 -7.37 2.66 -1.52
N LEU A 22 -6.60 3.06 -2.53
CA LEU A 22 -5.53 4.05 -2.38
C LEU A 22 -6.07 5.42 -1.99
N ALA A 23 -7.15 5.88 -2.62
CA ALA A 23 -7.80 7.14 -2.28
C ALA A 23 -8.30 7.14 -0.82
N GLU A 24 -8.95 6.06 -0.39
CA GLU A 24 -9.43 5.94 0.98
C GLU A 24 -8.28 5.84 1.99
N THR A 25 -7.22 5.10 1.64
CA THR A 25 -6.01 5.03 2.46
C THR A 25 -5.38 6.41 2.63
N LYS A 26 -5.31 7.21 1.57
CA LYS A 26 -4.77 8.58 1.62
C LYS A 26 -5.58 9.46 2.56
N ARG A 27 -6.92 9.36 2.50
CA ARG A 27 -7.83 10.08 3.40
C ARG A 27 -7.59 9.70 4.86
N LEU A 28 -7.47 8.41 5.18
CA LEU A 28 -7.23 7.92 6.54
C LEU A 28 -5.84 8.32 7.07
N VAL A 29 -4.81 8.22 6.23
CA VAL A 29 -3.44 8.66 6.54
C VAL A 29 -3.43 10.14 6.91
N SER A 30 -4.11 10.99 6.13
CA SER A 30 -4.21 12.42 6.40
C SER A 30 -5.02 12.69 7.67
N LEU A 31 -6.15 12.01 7.86
CA LEU A 31 -7.03 12.20 9.00
C LEU A 31 -6.33 11.88 10.32
N PHE A 32 -5.55 10.81 10.35
CA PHE A 32 -4.88 10.35 11.56
C PHE A 32 -3.45 10.87 11.69
N ASN A 33 -2.90 11.57 10.70
CA ASN A 33 -1.47 11.91 10.64
C ASN A 33 -0.57 10.67 10.81
N SER A 34 -0.92 9.60 10.08
CA SER A 34 -0.25 8.29 10.15
C SER A 34 0.84 8.15 9.08
N SER A 35 1.70 7.16 9.26
CA SER A 35 2.49 6.60 8.15
C SER A 35 1.69 5.53 7.40
N VAL A 36 2.11 5.19 6.17
CA VAL A 36 1.51 4.12 5.37
C VAL A 36 2.55 3.08 4.98
N ILE A 37 2.12 1.81 4.89
CA ILE A 37 2.87 0.72 4.28
C ILE A 37 1.96 -0.04 3.31
N PHE A 38 2.49 -0.34 2.12
CA PHE A 38 1.79 -1.17 1.15
C PHE A 38 2.30 -2.60 1.23
N ILE A 39 1.41 -3.57 1.04
CA ILE A 39 1.73 -4.99 1.05
C ILE A 39 1.20 -5.62 -0.23
N HIS A 40 2.07 -6.23 -1.03
CA HIS A 40 1.68 -6.97 -2.22
C HIS A 40 1.95 -8.46 -2.03
N ALA A 41 0.88 -9.26 -2.11
CA ALA A 41 0.98 -10.72 -2.16
C ALA A 41 1.11 -11.15 -3.63
N GLY A 42 2.35 -11.29 -4.10
CA GLY A 42 2.69 -11.60 -5.48
C GLY A 42 4.20 -11.54 -5.72
N GLU A 43 4.64 -12.10 -6.84
CA GLU A 43 6.05 -12.08 -7.20
C GLU A 43 6.52 -10.66 -7.52
N LYS A 44 7.66 -10.31 -6.91
CA LYS A 44 8.35 -9.07 -7.20
C LYS A 44 9.15 -9.23 -8.49
N THR A 45 8.72 -8.57 -9.55
CA THR A 45 9.46 -8.43 -10.81
C THR A 45 9.67 -6.94 -11.09
N ASP A 46 10.61 -6.60 -11.96
CA ASP A 46 10.86 -5.20 -12.32
C ASP A 46 9.60 -4.54 -12.93
N GLU A 47 8.84 -5.29 -13.72
CA GLU A 47 7.58 -4.82 -14.32
C GLU A 47 6.50 -4.61 -13.25
N SER A 48 6.30 -5.58 -12.34
CA SER A 48 5.28 -5.47 -11.30
C SER A 48 5.61 -4.36 -10.32
N GLU A 49 6.89 -4.21 -9.93
CA GLU A 49 7.35 -3.13 -9.07
C GLU A 49 7.15 -1.76 -9.71
N LYS A 50 7.58 -1.58 -10.97
CA LYS A 50 7.41 -0.32 -11.70
C LYS A 50 5.94 0.07 -11.82
N LYS A 51 5.08 -0.88 -12.21
CA LYS A 51 3.64 -0.65 -12.34
C LYS A 51 2.99 -0.28 -11.01
N LEU A 52 3.33 -0.99 -9.93
CA LEU A 52 2.76 -0.72 -8.61
C LEU A 52 3.21 0.65 -8.07
N ARG A 53 4.49 1.00 -8.25
CA ARG A 53 5.02 2.33 -7.88
C ARG A 53 4.32 3.44 -8.63
N GLN A 54 4.13 3.29 -9.93
CA GLN A 54 3.41 4.27 -10.75
C GLN A 54 1.97 4.49 -10.23
N ILE A 55 1.22 3.42 -9.95
CA ILE A 55 -0.16 3.54 -9.45
C ILE A 55 -0.20 4.22 -8.07
N ILE A 56 0.76 3.91 -7.19
CA ILE A 56 0.90 4.52 -5.86
C ILE A 56 1.20 6.01 -5.97
N GLU A 57 2.14 6.39 -6.83
CA GLU A 57 2.54 7.78 -7.07
C GLU A 57 1.40 8.60 -7.69
N GLU A 58 0.72 8.06 -8.71
CA GLU A 58 -0.47 8.66 -9.32
C GLU A 58 -1.62 8.86 -8.31
N SER A 59 -1.63 8.08 -7.23
CA SER A 59 -2.61 8.21 -6.14
C SER A 59 -2.19 9.20 -5.05
N GLY A 60 -1.08 9.93 -5.27
CA GLY A 60 -0.61 11.01 -4.42
C GLY A 60 0.23 10.55 -3.23
N PHE A 61 0.80 9.34 -3.25
CA PHE A 61 1.79 8.90 -2.27
C PHE A 61 3.21 9.18 -2.76
N ASP A 62 4.17 9.24 -1.83
CA ASP A 62 5.58 9.41 -2.17
C ASP A 62 6.09 8.15 -2.89
N TYR A 63 6.89 8.32 -3.94
CA TYR A 63 7.57 7.24 -4.66
C TYR A 63 8.37 6.32 -3.74
N ASN A 64 8.93 6.86 -2.65
CA ASN A 64 9.73 6.15 -1.66
C ASN A 64 8.90 5.43 -0.59
N THR A 65 7.57 5.43 -0.72
CA THR A 65 6.70 4.70 0.22
C THR A 65 7.07 3.22 0.24
N VAL A 66 7.08 2.63 1.43
CA VAL A 66 7.47 1.23 1.63
C VAL A 66 6.43 0.30 1.02
N ILE A 67 6.90 -0.62 0.17
CA ILE A 67 6.13 -1.73 -0.38
C ILE A 67 6.77 -3.04 0.09
N LYS A 68 6.07 -3.77 0.97
CA LYS A 68 6.41 -5.14 1.33
C LYS A 68 5.90 -6.09 0.26
N TRP A 69 6.73 -7.04 -0.14
CA TRP A 69 6.39 -8.10 -1.08
C TRP A 69 6.40 -9.43 -0.35
N GLY A 70 5.47 -10.32 -0.69
CA GLY A 70 5.45 -11.68 -0.20
C GLY A 70 4.75 -12.61 -1.19
N THR A 71 5.10 -13.88 -1.18
CA THR A 71 4.51 -14.90 -2.05
C THR A 71 3.80 -15.97 -1.21
N GLY A 72 2.87 -16.70 -1.83
CA GLY A 72 2.06 -17.73 -1.16
C GLY A 72 0.70 -17.20 -0.70
N ASP A 73 0.21 -17.73 0.43
CA ASP A 73 -1.12 -17.39 0.96
C ASP A 73 -1.23 -15.89 1.31
N PRO A 74 -2.11 -15.12 0.63
CA PRO A 74 -2.25 -13.69 0.87
C PRO A 74 -2.56 -13.34 2.33
N ALA A 75 -3.33 -14.17 3.04
CA ALA A 75 -3.67 -13.90 4.44
C ALA A 75 -2.43 -13.90 5.32
N LYS A 76 -1.51 -14.85 5.09
CA LYS A 76 -0.23 -14.94 5.82
C LYS A 76 0.71 -13.80 5.47
N VAL A 77 0.78 -13.42 4.19
CA VAL A 77 1.60 -12.29 3.73
C VAL A 77 1.13 -10.97 4.34
N ILE A 78 -0.18 -10.77 4.50
CA ILE A 78 -0.74 -9.53 5.04
C ILE A 78 -0.44 -9.35 6.54
N ILE A 79 -0.39 -10.44 7.31
CA ILE A 79 -0.21 -10.39 8.78
C ILE A 79 1.24 -10.56 9.26
N SER A 80 2.22 -10.69 8.34
CA SER A 80 3.65 -10.85 8.64
C SER A 80 4.43 -9.54 8.80
#